data_AF-Q8NFM5-F1
#
_entry.id   AF-Q8NFM5-F1
#
_cell.length_a   1.000
_cell.length_b   1.000
_cell.length_c   1.000
_cell.angle_alpha   90.00
_cell.angle_beta   90.00
_cell.angle_gamma   90.00
#
_symmetry.space_group_name_H-M   'P 1'
#
loop_
_entity.id
_entity.type
_entity.pdbx_description
1 polymer ?
#
loop_
_entity_poly.entity_id
_entity_poly.type
_entity_poly.pdbx_seq_one_letter_code
_entity_poly.pdbx_strand_id
1 'polypeptide(L)'
;MAGAPRGGGGGGGGAGEPGGAERAAGTSRRRGLRACDEEFACPELEALFRGYTLRLEQAATLKALAVLSLLAGALALAELLGAPGPAPGLAKGSHPVHCVLFLALLVVTNVRSLQVPQLQQVGQLALLFSLTFALLCCPFALGGPARGSAGAAGGPATAEQGVWQLLLVTFVSYALLPVRSLLAIGFGLVVAASHLLVTATLVPAKRPRLWRTLGANALLFVGVNMYGVFVRILTERSQRKAFLQARSCIEDRLRLEDENEKQERLLMSLLPRNVAMEMKEDFLKPPERIFHKIYIQRHDN
;
A
#
# COMPACT_ATOMS: atom_id res chain seq x y z
N MET A 1 0.35 55.78 -57.06
CA MET A 1 1.03 55.60 -58.37
C MET A 1 2.09 54.52 -58.17
N ALA A 2 2.24 53.62 -59.14
CA ALA A 2 2.89 52.29 -59.08
C ALA A 2 2.03 51.21 -58.40
N GLY A 3 1.62 50.11 -59.03
CA GLY A 3 1.95 49.56 -60.35
C GLY A 3 2.05 48.04 -60.21
N ALA A 4 0.97 47.32 -60.51
CA ALA A 4 0.94 45.86 -60.56
C ALA A 4 1.05 45.37 -62.01
N PRO A 5 1.72 44.23 -62.24
CA PRO A 5 1.30 43.25 -63.25
C PRO A 5 1.19 41.85 -62.61
N ARG A 6 0.05 41.18 -62.73
CA ARG A 6 -0.31 40.21 -63.79
C ARG A 6 0.59 38.97 -63.89
N GLY A 7 0.01 37.83 -63.52
CA GLY A 7 -0.20 36.73 -64.48
C GLY A 7 0.59 35.44 -64.24
N GLY A 8 -0.09 34.31 -64.40
CA GLY A 8 0.54 33.03 -64.74
C GLY A 8 0.03 31.86 -63.92
N GLY A 9 -1.00 31.16 -64.43
CA GLY A 9 -1.46 29.90 -63.86
C GLY A 9 -0.58 28.70 -64.23
N GLY A 10 -0.89 27.56 -63.63
CA GLY A 10 -0.34 26.26 -64.01
C GLY A 10 -0.85 25.19 -63.05
N GLY A 11 -1.72 24.31 -63.55
CA GLY A 11 -2.36 23.24 -62.79
C GLY A 11 -1.56 21.94 -62.69
N GLY A 12 -2.19 20.97 -62.02
CA GLY A 12 -1.73 19.59 -61.76
C GLY A 12 -1.99 19.28 -60.29
N GLY A 13 -2.89 18.39 -59.88
CA GLY A 13 -3.38 17.18 -60.52
C GLY A 13 -2.94 15.99 -59.67
N GLY A 14 -3.83 15.49 -58.81
CA GLY A 14 -3.89 14.06 -58.48
C GLY A 14 -3.35 13.57 -57.13
N ALA A 15 -4.25 12.83 -56.46
CA ALA A 15 -4.00 11.59 -55.70
C ALA A 15 -3.59 11.68 -54.22
N GLY A 16 -4.63 11.71 -53.36
CA GLY A 16 -4.93 10.62 -52.42
C GLY A 16 -3.81 10.14 -51.49
N GLU A 17 -3.85 10.62 -50.25
CA GLU A 17 -3.20 9.96 -49.11
C GLU A 17 -3.87 8.62 -48.78
N PRO A 18 -3.07 7.58 -48.51
CA PRO A 18 -3.40 6.67 -47.42
C PRO A 18 -2.15 6.38 -46.58
N GLY A 19 -2.18 6.73 -45.29
CA GLY A 19 -1.06 6.42 -44.39
C GLY A 19 -1.32 6.67 -42.92
N GLY A 20 -2.57 6.82 -42.50
CA GLY A 20 -2.96 6.96 -41.10
C GLY A 20 -3.34 5.63 -40.47
N ALA A 21 -2.38 4.77 -40.13
CA ALA A 21 -2.69 3.56 -39.36
C ALA A 21 -1.58 3.00 -38.45
N GLU A 22 -0.33 3.48 -38.52
CA GLU A 22 0.78 2.82 -37.80
C GLU A 22 1.38 3.58 -36.61
N ARG A 23 0.90 4.80 -36.29
CA ARG A 23 1.40 5.57 -35.13
C ARG A 23 0.55 5.51 -33.87
N ALA A 24 -0.58 4.80 -33.87
CA ALA A 24 -1.50 4.75 -32.73
C ALA A 24 -1.24 3.61 -31.72
N ALA A 25 -0.38 2.64 -32.03
CA ALA A 25 -0.18 1.45 -31.18
C ALA A 25 0.92 1.60 -30.10
N GLY A 26 1.81 2.60 -30.21
CA GLY A 26 2.96 2.74 -29.30
C GLY A 26 2.71 3.52 -28.00
N THR A 27 1.62 4.28 -27.91
CA THR A 27 1.37 5.22 -26.78
C THR A 27 0.24 4.78 -25.85
N SER A 28 -0.37 3.62 -26.08
CA SER A 28 -1.46 3.12 -25.22
C SER A 28 -0.96 2.34 -23.98
N ARG A 29 0.25 1.76 -24.03
CA ARG A 29 0.74 0.89 -22.94
C ARG A 29 1.37 1.64 -21.75
N ARG A 30 1.61 2.95 -21.85
CA ARG A 30 2.14 3.80 -20.76
C ARG A 30 1.08 4.66 -20.06
N ARG A 31 -0.20 4.43 -20.34
CA ARG A 31 -1.31 5.22 -19.77
C ARG A 31 -1.92 4.63 -18.50
N GLY A 32 -1.41 3.49 -18.01
CA GLY A 32 -1.90 2.82 -16.79
C GLY A 32 -1.28 3.29 -15.47
N LEU A 33 -0.33 4.24 -15.49
CA LEU A 33 0.47 4.64 -14.31
C LEU A 33 0.44 6.15 -13.99
N ARG A 34 -0.37 6.93 -14.70
CA ARG A 34 -0.71 8.30 -14.30
C ARG A 34 -2.20 8.33 -13.98
N ALA A 35 -2.54 7.94 -12.76
CA ALA A 35 -3.90 8.03 -12.25
C ALA A 35 -3.93 9.15 -11.21
N CYS A 36 -4.50 10.29 -11.63
CA CYS A 36 -5.14 11.36 -10.87
C CYS A 36 -4.63 11.60 -9.44
N ASP A 37 -3.63 12.47 -9.30
CA ASP A 37 -3.47 13.33 -8.12
C ASP A 37 -4.47 14.49 -8.27
N GLU A 38 -5.76 14.22 -8.10
CA GLU A 38 -6.74 15.30 -7.97
C GLU A 38 -7.03 15.44 -6.48
N GLU A 39 -6.40 16.42 -5.83
CA GLU A 39 -6.72 16.84 -4.47
C GLU A 39 -8.22 17.17 -4.38
N PHE A 40 -8.83 16.92 -3.22
CA PHE A 40 -10.23 17.31 -3.04
C PHE A 40 -10.38 18.82 -3.18
N ALA A 41 -11.49 19.26 -3.79
CA ALA A 41 -11.83 20.69 -3.89
C ALA A 41 -11.98 21.37 -2.51
N CYS A 42 -12.35 20.59 -1.47
CA CYS A 42 -12.46 21.04 -0.09
C CYS A 42 -11.17 20.72 0.69
N PRO A 43 -10.43 21.73 1.22
CA PRO A 43 -9.16 21.52 1.91
C PRO A 43 -9.30 20.81 3.26
N GLU A 44 -10.44 20.98 3.96
CA GLU A 44 -10.71 20.31 5.24
C GLU A 44 -10.87 18.79 5.08
N LEU A 45 -11.48 18.37 3.98
CA LEU A 45 -11.63 16.96 3.66
C LEU A 45 -10.29 16.30 3.30
N GLU A 46 -9.48 16.99 2.50
CA GLU A 46 -8.12 16.55 2.17
C GLU A 46 -7.28 16.39 3.45
N ALA A 47 -7.42 17.30 4.42
CA ALA A 47 -6.77 17.18 5.72
C ALA A 47 -7.27 15.95 6.52
N LEU A 48 -8.59 15.69 6.54
CA LEU A 48 -9.17 14.52 7.21
C LEU A 48 -8.72 13.20 6.57
N PHE A 49 -8.72 13.14 5.23
CA PHE A 49 -8.28 11.96 4.49
C PHE A 49 -6.79 11.68 4.70
N ARG A 50 -5.93 12.71 4.66
CA ARG A 50 -4.50 12.59 5.00
C ARG A 50 -4.30 12.11 6.43
N GLY A 51 -5.10 12.57 7.37
CA GLY A 51 -5.08 12.09 8.76
C GLY A 51 -5.47 10.61 8.87
N TYR A 52 -6.53 10.20 8.17
CA TYR A 52 -7.00 8.82 8.16
C TYR A 52 -5.97 7.86 7.53
N THR A 53 -5.41 8.21 6.37
CA THR A 53 -4.39 7.37 5.70
C THR A 53 -3.13 7.24 6.54
N LEU A 54 -2.70 8.33 7.19
CA LEU A 54 -1.57 8.30 8.11
C LEU A 54 -1.84 7.37 9.31
N ARG A 55 -3.04 7.41 9.90
CA ARG A 55 -3.42 6.49 11.00
C ARG A 55 -3.47 5.04 10.53
N LEU A 56 -3.96 4.78 9.31
CA LEU A 56 -4.01 3.45 8.73
C LEU A 56 -2.60 2.90 8.49
N GLU A 57 -1.71 3.69 7.90
CA GLU A 57 -0.31 3.32 7.69
C GLU A 57 0.45 3.15 9.01
N GLN A 58 0.21 4.01 10.01
CA GLN A 58 0.78 3.87 11.34
C GLN A 58 0.28 2.61 12.05
N ALA A 59 -0.99 2.25 11.90
CA ALA A 59 -1.51 0.99 12.45
C ALA A 59 -0.89 -0.23 11.75
N ALA A 60 -0.66 -0.15 10.43
CA ALA A 60 0.01 -1.20 9.66
C ALA A 60 1.49 -1.37 10.07
N THR A 61 2.24 -0.27 10.25
CA THR A 61 3.63 -0.33 10.74
C THR A 61 3.72 -0.92 12.14
N LEU A 62 2.83 -0.53 13.04
CA LEU A 62 2.78 -1.08 14.40
C LEU A 62 2.54 -2.59 14.37
N LYS A 63 1.60 -3.06 13.55
CA LYS A 63 1.38 -4.51 13.35
C LYS A 63 2.63 -5.19 12.80
N ALA A 64 3.30 -4.60 11.82
CA ALA A 64 4.53 -5.16 11.24
C ALA A 64 5.64 -5.29 12.30
N LEU A 65 5.90 -4.21 13.03
CA LEU A 65 6.94 -4.16 14.06
C LEU A 65 6.65 -5.12 15.21
N ALA A 66 5.38 -5.28 15.59
CA ALA A 66 4.96 -6.26 16.59
C ALA A 66 5.20 -7.70 16.12
N VAL A 67 4.88 -8.02 14.87
CA VAL A 67 5.14 -9.37 14.32
C VAL A 67 6.65 -9.64 14.22
N LEU A 68 7.44 -8.66 13.77
CA LEU A 68 8.90 -8.78 13.67
C LEU A 68 9.58 -8.90 15.04
N SER A 69 9.13 -8.14 16.04
CA SER A 69 9.66 -8.25 17.41
C SER A 69 9.29 -9.57 18.07
N LEU A 70 8.06 -10.06 17.88
CA LEU A 70 7.63 -11.37 18.37
C LEU A 70 8.44 -12.50 17.73
N LEU A 71 8.67 -12.44 16.42
CA LEU A 71 9.50 -13.41 15.72
C LEU A 71 10.94 -13.41 16.26
N ALA A 72 11.57 -12.23 16.32
CA ALA A 72 12.95 -12.11 16.82
C ALA A 72 13.07 -12.53 18.30
N GLY A 73 12.08 -12.19 19.12
CA GLY A 73 12.00 -12.58 20.53
C GLY A 73 11.78 -14.07 20.72
N ALA A 74 10.91 -14.70 19.92
CA ALA A 74 10.69 -16.14 19.96
C ALA A 74 11.95 -16.92 19.57
N LEU A 75 12.69 -16.46 18.55
CA LEU A 75 13.98 -17.06 18.19
C LEU A 75 15.04 -16.85 19.28
N ALA A 76 15.11 -15.66 19.89
CA ALA A 76 16.02 -15.39 21.00
C ALA A 76 15.71 -16.27 22.22
N LEU A 77 14.42 -16.47 22.53
CA LEU A 77 13.99 -17.34 23.62
C LEU A 77 14.26 -18.81 23.31
N ALA A 78 14.04 -19.25 22.07
CA ALA A 78 14.37 -20.61 21.64
C ALA A 78 15.88 -20.89 21.74
N GLU A 79 16.74 -19.90 21.46
CA GLU A 79 18.19 -20.01 21.67
C GLU A 79 18.56 -20.08 23.16
N LEU A 80 17.84 -19.36 24.04
CA LEU A 80 18.07 -19.38 25.48
C LEU A 80 17.62 -20.70 26.15
N LEU A 81 16.51 -21.27 25.65
CA LEU A 81 15.97 -22.55 26.13
C LEU A 81 16.66 -23.77 25.50
N GLY A 82 17.37 -23.57 24.39
CA GLY A 82 18.17 -24.61 23.74
C GLY A 82 19.34 -25.05 24.61
N ALA A 83 19.70 -26.34 24.55
CA ALA A 83 20.85 -26.86 25.29
C ALA A 83 22.14 -26.08 24.96
N PRO A 84 23.03 -25.82 25.94
CA PRO A 84 24.26 -25.07 25.73
C PRO A 84 25.19 -25.82 24.76
N GLY A 85 25.08 -25.51 23.47
CA GLY A 85 26.01 -25.94 22.43
C GLY A 85 27.29 -25.11 22.45
N PRO A 86 28.39 -25.60 21.85
CA PRO A 86 29.68 -24.92 21.87
C PRO A 86 29.60 -23.57 21.13
N ALA A 87 30.17 -22.54 21.76
CA ALA A 87 30.35 -21.15 21.35
C ALA A 87 29.11 -20.42 20.75
N PRO A 88 28.76 -19.22 21.27
CA PRO A 88 27.74 -18.40 20.62
C PRO A 88 28.24 -17.96 19.25
N GLY A 89 27.71 -18.56 18.18
CA GLY A 89 27.90 -18.05 16.83
C GLY A 89 27.33 -16.63 16.72
N LEU A 90 27.91 -15.79 15.85
CA LEU A 90 27.50 -14.40 15.64
C LEU A 90 25.98 -14.26 15.36
N ALA A 91 25.38 -15.26 14.71
CA ALA A 91 23.94 -15.34 14.47
C ALA A 91 23.10 -15.50 15.76
N LYS A 92 23.56 -16.30 16.74
CA LYS A 92 22.82 -16.55 17.99
C LYS A 92 22.70 -15.30 18.87
N GLY A 93 23.75 -14.48 18.90
CA GLY A 93 23.74 -13.19 19.61
C GLY A 93 22.90 -12.11 18.93
N SER A 94 22.56 -12.28 17.64
CA SER A 94 21.88 -11.25 16.87
C SER A 94 20.37 -11.19 17.09
N HIS A 95 19.71 -12.33 17.34
CA HIS A 95 18.27 -12.39 17.56
C HIS A 95 17.78 -11.47 18.70
N PRO A 96 18.41 -11.46 19.90
CA PRO A 96 17.99 -10.53 20.95
C PRO A 96 18.26 -9.07 20.59
N VAL A 97 19.34 -8.78 19.85
CA VAL A 97 19.65 -7.40 19.38
C VAL A 97 18.57 -6.91 18.41
N HIS A 98 18.17 -7.73 17.43
CA HIS A 98 17.09 -7.39 16.51
C HIS A 98 15.74 -7.29 17.21
N CYS A 99 15.48 -8.10 18.24
CA CYS A 99 14.28 -7.98 19.07
C CYS A 99 14.20 -6.61 19.75
N VAL A 100 15.29 -6.20 20.43
CA VAL A 100 15.37 -4.87 21.08
C VAL A 100 15.20 -3.75 20.05
N LEU A 101 15.79 -3.89 18.87
CA LEU A 101 15.71 -2.88 17.81
C LEU A 101 14.30 -2.72 17.23
N PHE A 102 13.59 -3.82 16.97
CA PHE A 102 12.19 -3.78 16.53
C PHE A 102 11.27 -3.28 17.64
N LEU A 103 11.51 -3.65 18.90
CA LEU A 103 10.77 -3.11 20.04
C LEU A 103 11.00 -1.60 20.20
N ALA A 104 12.24 -1.12 20.04
CA ALA A 104 12.53 0.30 20.10
C ALA A 104 11.78 1.06 19.00
N LEU A 105 11.78 0.56 17.76
CA LEU A 105 10.98 1.15 16.67
C LEU A 105 9.47 1.08 16.96
N LEU A 106 8.98 -0.02 17.54
CA LEU A 106 7.57 -0.20 17.92
C LEU A 106 7.15 0.86 18.94
N VAL A 107 7.95 1.03 20.01
CA VAL A 107 7.70 2.02 21.06
C VAL A 107 7.75 3.44 20.50
N VAL A 108 8.75 3.76 19.67
CA VAL A 108 8.87 5.08 19.02
C VAL A 108 7.65 5.37 18.13
N THR A 109 7.19 4.38 17.37
CA THR A 109 6.04 4.51 16.46
C THR A 109 4.71 4.62 17.22
N ASN A 110 4.62 4.00 18.40
CA ASN A 110 3.43 4.05 19.25
C ASN A 110 3.31 5.41 19.95
N VAL A 111 4.41 5.90 20.54
CA VAL A 111 4.41 7.12 21.35
C VAL A 111 4.40 8.40 20.50
N ARG A 112 5.04 8.40 19.32
CA ARG A 112 5.08 9.60 18.47
C ARG A 112 3.92 9.60 17.48
N SER A 113 3.19 10.71 17.42
CA SER A 113 2.35 11.02 16.27
C SER A 113 3.26 11.47 15.13
N LEU A 114 3.72 10.50 14.33
CA LEU A 114 4.67 10.71 13.25
C LEU A 114 3.99 11.43 12.08
N GLN A 115 4.66 12.43 11.52
CA GLN A 115 4.27 13.00 10.23
C GLN A 115 4.58 12.02 9.09
N VAL A 116 3.94 12.19 7.92
CA VAL A 116 4.15 11.37 6.72
C VAL A 116 5.64 11.08 6.41
N PRO A 117 6.56 12.07 6.35
CA PRO A 117 7.97 11.78 6.05
C PRO A 117 8.67 10.97 7.15
N GLN A 118 8.28 11.15 8.41
CA GLN A 118 8.87 10.41 9.54
C GLN A 118 8.40 8.96 9.55
N LEU A 119 7.14 8.69 9.19
CA LEU A 119 6.61 7.33 9.08
C LEU A 119 7.32 6.55 7.96
N GLN A 120 7.59 7.21 6.82
CA GLN A 120 8.37 6.66 5.72
C GLN A 120 9.81 6.32 6.17
N GLN A 121 10.46 7.19 6.94
CA GLN A 121 11.80 6.95 7.50
C GLN A 121 11.81 5.75 8.45
N VAL A 122 10.82 5.64 9.34
CA VAL A 122 10.66 4.48 10.22
C VAL A 122 10.46 3.20 9.41
N GLY A 123 9.64 3.24 8.36
CA GLY A 123 9.47 2.13 7.42
C GLY A 123 10.78 1.71 6.75
N GLN A 124 11.60 2.66 6.31
CA GLN A 124 12.92 2.38 5.71
C GLN A 124 13.89 1.78 6.73
N LEU A 125 13.95 2.30 7.95
CA LEU A 125 14.79 1.74 9.03
C LEU A 125 14.35 0.32 9.39
N ALA A 126 13.04 0.08 9.52
CA ALA A 126 12.49 -1.25 9.75
C ALA A 126 12.83 -2.23 8.61
N LEU A 127 12.81 -1.75 7.35
CA LEU A 127 13.23 -2.54 6.19
C LEU A 127 14.73 -2.87 6.23
N LEU A 128 15.58 -1.93 6.64
CA LEU A 128 17.02 -2.17 6.79
C LEU A 128 17.32 -3.17 7.90
N PHE A 129 16.64 -3.07 9.05
CA PHE A 129 16.82 -4.00 10.16
C PHE A 129 16.25 -5.39 9.89
N SER A 130 15.15 -5.47 9.14
CA SER A 130 14.66 -6.75 8.63
C SER A 130 15.59 -7.36 7.58
N LEU A 131 16.32 -6.54 6.82
CA LEU A 131 17.29 -7.04 5.85
C LEU A 131 18.50 -7.64 6.55
N THR A 132 19.05 -6.95 7.55
CA THR A 132 20.16 -7.49 8.33
C THR A 132 19.75 -8.75 9.09
N PHE A 133 18.55 -8.77 9.69
CA PHE A 133 17.98 -9.97 10.30
C PHE A 133 17.84 -11.13 9.29
N ALA A 134 17.27 -10.87 8.10
CA ALA A 134 17.12 -11.87 7.05
C ALA A 134 18.47 -12.40 6.54
N LEU A 135 19.47 -11.54 6.37
CA LEU A 135 20.81 -11.97 6.03
C LEU A 135 21.38 -12.86 7.15
N LEU A 136 21.26 -12.50 8.42
CA LEU A 136 21.77 -13.33 9.52
C LEU A 136 21.02 -14.66 9.70
N CYS A 137 19.75 -14.73 9.28
CA CYS A 137 19.00 -15.99 9.22
C CYS A 137 19.44 -16.91 8.08
N CYS A 138 20.10 -16.40 7.04
CA CYS A 138 20.71 -17.25 6.03
C CYS A 138 21.92 -17.97 6.67
N PRO A 139 22.21 -19.23 6.30
CA PRO A 139 23.38 -19.96 6.79
C PRO A 139 24.66 -19.39 6.15
N PHE A 140 25.00 -18.13 6.42
CA PHE A 140 26.25 -17.53 5.96
C PHE A 140 27.41 -18.24 6.63
N ALA A 141 28.31 -18.80 5.81
CA ALA A 141 29.59 -19.35 6.21
C ALA A 141 30.59 -18.26 6.65
N LEU A 142 30.15 -17.24 7.39
CA LEU A 142 30.98 -16.13 7.81
C LEU A 142 31.32 -16.24 9.29
N GLY A 143 32.29 -17.11 9.61
CA GLY A 143 32.90 -17.16 10.94
C GLY A 143 33.43 -18.53 11.37
N GLY A 144 34.47 -19.04 10.72
CA GLY A 144 35.31 -20.10 11.28
C GLY A 144 36.15 -20.86 10.24
N PRO A 145 37.41 -21.21 10.52
CA PRO A 145 38.25 -22.06 9.66
C PRO A 145 37.78 -23.53 9.74
N ALA A 146 36.52 -23.79 9.40
CA ALA A 146 35.94 -25.13 9.32
C ALA A 146 35.80 -25.62 7.87
N ARG A 147 36.58 -25.04 6.95
CA ARG A 147 36.79 -25.56 5.59
C ARG A 147 37.60 -26.87 5.57
N GLY A 148 37.90 -27.45 6.74
CA GLY A 148 38.78 -28.62 6.88
C GLY A 148 38.21 -29.87 7.57
N SER A 149 37.10 -29.84 8.32
CA SER A 149 36.75 -31.02 9.16
C SER A 149 35.27 -31.40 9.31
N ALA A 150 34.30 -30.62 8.84
CA ALA A 150 32.89 -31.02 8.89
C ALA A 150 32.44 -31.81 7.63
N GLY A 151 33.30 -32.69 7.13
CA GLY A 151 33.11 -33.44 5.89
C GLY A 151 32.09 -34.59 5.96
N ALA A 152 31.31 -34.76 7.03
CA ALA A 152 30.54 -36.01 7.21
C ALA A 152 29.10 -35.91 7.75
N ALA A 153 28.58 -34.74 8.16
CA ALA A 153 27.26 -34.67 8.81
C ALA A 153 26.29 -33.58 8.29
N GLY A 154 26.57 -32.96 7.15
CA GLY A 154 25.65 -32.00 6.51
C GLY A 154 24.52 -32.69 5.75
N GLY A 155 23.47 -33.08 6.46
CA GLY A 155 22.23 -33.61 5.87
C GLY A 155 21.36 -32.52 5.17
N PRO A 156 20.20 -32.88 4.59
CA PRO A 156 19.25 -31.95 3.99
C PRO A 156 18.73 -30.87 4.97
N ALA A 157 18.91 -31.06 6.27
CA ALA A 157 18.49 -30.14 7.32
C ALA A 157 19.15 -28.75 7.26
N THR A 158 20.34 -28.60 6.65
CA THR A 158 21.00 -27.29 6.54
C THR A 158 20.45 -26.41 5.41
N ALA A 159 19.79 -27.00 4.42
CA ALA A 159 19.23 -26.28 3.27
C ALA A 159 17.81 -25.73 3.52
N GLU A 160 17.10 -26.29 4.50
CA GLU A 160 15.75 -25.87 4.93
C GLU A 160 15.80 -24.88 6.11
N GLN A 161 16.97 -24.74 6.75
CA GLN A 161 17.16 -23.88 7.91
C GLN A 161 17.07 -22.40 7.50
N GLY A 162 16.12 -21.67 8.08
CA GLY A 162 15.94 -20.24 7.84
C GLY A 162 14.85 -19.90 6.81
N VAL A 163 14.40 -20.86 5.98
CA VAL A 163 13.49 -20.58 4.86
C VAL A 163 12.16 -19.99 5.36
N TRP A 164 11.55 -20.57 6.39
CA TRP A 164 10.27 -20.09 6.90
C TRP A 164 10.37 -18.70 7.56
N GLN A 165 11.48 -18.41 8.24
CA GLN A 165 11.74 -17.08 8.82
C GLN A 165 11.84 -16.03 7.70
N LEU A 166 12.57 -16.34 6.63
CA LEU A 166 12.72 -15.45 5.48
C LEU A 166 11.41 -15.23 4.73
N LEU A 167 10.60 -16.27 4.55
CA LEU A 167 9.28 -16.16 3.95
C LEU A 167 8.39 -15.21 4.76
N LEU A 168 8.35 -15.38 6.10
CA LEU A 168 7.55 -14.55 6.99
C LEU A 168 8.02 -13.09 6.99
N VAL A 169 9.32 -12.84 7.14
CA VAL A 169 9.90 -11.49 7.13
C VAL A 169 9.64 -10.81 5.79
N THR A 170 9.83 -11.53 4.68
CA THR A 170 9.55 -11.02 3.33
C THR A 170 8.08 -10.63 3.19
N PHE A 171 7.16 -11.52 3.59
CA PHE A 171 5.73 -11.22 3.54
C PHE A 171 5.35 -9.99 4.38
N VAL A 172 5.82 -9.89 5.62
CA VAL A 172 5.55 -8.74 6.49
C VAL A 172 6.09 -7.43 5.89
N SER A 173 7.29 -7.44 5.32
CA SER A 173 7.90 -6.28 4.64
C SER A 173 7.11 -5.83 3.40
N TYR A 174 6.52 -6.75 2.64
CA TYR A 174 5.68 -6.38 1.50
C TYR A 174 4.31 -5.86 1.91
N ALA A 175 3.65 -6.52 2.86
CA ALA A 175 2.25 -6.29 3.18
C ALA A 175 2.02 -5.12 4.15
N LEU A 176 2.93 -4.88 5.10
CA LEU A 176 2.67 -4.01 6.24
C LEU A 176 3.59 -2.79 6.34
N LEU A 177 4.77 -2.80 5.70
CA LEU A 177 5.69 -1.65 5.74
C LEU A 177 5.33 -0.58 4.68
N PRO A 178 5.12 0.69 5.10
CA PRO A 178 4.84 1.82 4.22
C PRO A 178 6.15 2.33 3.61
N VAL A 179 6.71 1.53 2.71
CA VAL A 179 7.92 1.90 1.94
C VAL A 179 7.54 2.15 0.48
N ARG A 180 8.48 2.61 -0.34
CA ARG A 180 8.25 2.64 -1.80
C ARG A 180 8.18 1.20 -2.32
N SER A 181 7.27 0.93 -3.26
CA SER A 181 7.09 -0.40 -3.86
C SER A 181 8.40 -0.95 -4.43
N LEU A 182 9.23 -0.10 -5.05
CA LEU A 182 10.56 -0.48 -5.55
C LEU A 182 11.51 -0.98 -4.46
N LEU A 183 11.48 -0.37 -3.26
CA LEU A 183 12.35 -0.79 -2.15
C LEU A 183 11.93 -2.14 -1.58
N ALA A 184 10.62 -2.39 -1.47
CA ALA A 184 10.11 -3.68 -1.04
C ALA A 184 10.44 -4.80 -2.05
N ILE A 185 10.33 -4.50 -3.36
CA ILE A 185 10.73 -5.43 -4.42
C ILE A 185 12.24 -5.74 -4.34
N GLY A 186 13.06 -4.69 -4.24
CA GLY A 186 14.51 -4.86 -4.08
C GLY A 186 14.87 -5.69 -2.85
N PHE A 187 14.22 -5.43 -1.71
CA PHE A 187 14.38 -6.21 -0.48
C PHE A 187 14.11 -7.70 -0.70
N GLY A 188 12.94 -8.06 -1.25
CA GLY A 188 12.57 -9.46 -1.45
C GLY A 188 13.48 -10.19 -2.45
N LEU A 189 13.96 -9.49 -3.48
CA LEU A 189 14.95 -10.01 -4.44
C LEU A 189 16.31 -10.24 -3.80
N VAL A 190 16.80 -9.30 -2.98
CA VAL A 190 18.08 -9.44 -2.28
C VAL A 190 18.03 -10.62 -1.31
N VAL A 191 16.95 -10.77 -0.54
CA VAL A 191 16.76 -11.89 0.40
C VAL A 191 16.70 -13.24 -0.34
N ALA A 192 15.94 -13.31 -1.44
CA ALA A 192 15.86 -14.52 -2.25
C ALA A 192 17.22 -14.88 -2.88
N ALA A 193 17.92 -13.89 -3.46
CA ALA A 193 19.23 -14.08 -4.07
C ALA A 193 20.28 -14.48 -3.04
N SER A 194 20.31 -13.87 -1.86
CA SER A 194 21.27 -14.20 -0.81
C SER A 194 21.08 -15.64 -0.33
N HIS A 195 19.84 -16.06 -0.06
CA HIS A 195 19.57 -17.43 0.36
C HIS A 195 19.91 -18.43 -0.75
N LEU A 196 19.45 -18.19 -1.99
CA LEU A 196 19.74 -19.09 -3.11
C LEU A 196 21.23 -19.18 -3.42
N LEU A 197 21.97 -18.09 -3.36
CA LEU A 197 23.42 -18.08 -3.58
C LEU A 197 24.14 -18.88 -2.49
N VAL A 198 23.81 -18.64 -1.22
CA VAL A 198 24.37 -19.39 -0.09
C VAL A 198 24.04 -20.87 -0.24
N THR A 199 22.77 -21.26 -0.41
CA THR A 199 22.37 -22.66 -0.58
C THR A 199 23.08 -23.27 -1.80
N ALA A 200 23.15 -22.58 -2.93
CA ALA A 200 23.82 -23.09 -4.13
C ALA A 200 25.32 -23.35 -3.91
N THR A 201 26.04 -22.47 -3.20
CA THR A 201 27.46 -22.68 -2.88
C THR A 201 27.71 -23.85 -1.93
N LEU A 202 26.71 -24.22 -1.12
CA LEU A 202 26.78 -25.35 -0.19
C LEU A 202 26.44 -26.70 -0.85
N VAL A 203 25.83 -26.72 -2.05
CA VAL A 203 25.38 -27.95 -2.72
C VAL A 203 26.52 -28.56 -3.56
N PRO A 204 27.02 -29.78 -3.23
CA PRO A 204 27.99 -30.46 -4.08
C PRO A 204 27.34 -30.93 -5.38
N ALA A 205 28.00 -30.69 -6.53
CA ALA A 205 27.48 -30.98 -7.87
C ALA A 205 27.02 -32.44 -8.08
N LYS A 206 27.52 -33.39 -7.28
CA LYS A 206 27.26 -34.84 -7.42
C LYS A 206 25.99 -35.34 -6.72
N ARG A 207 25.14 -34.49 -6.12
CA ARG A 207 23.95 -34.93 -5.35
C ARG A 207 22.62 -34.39 -5.92
N PRO A 208 21.87 -35.15 -6.75
CA PRO A 208 20.64 -34.68 -7.38
C PRO A 208 19.51 -34.33 -6.40
N ARG A 209 19.49 -34.95 -5.21
CA ARG A 209 18.48 -34.64 -4.18
C ARG A 209 18.59 -33.20 -3.66
N LEU A 210 19.80 -32.65 -3.54
CA LEU A 210 19.99 -31.28 -3.06
C LEU A 210 19.60 -30.23 -4.11
N TRP A 211 19.78 -30.53 -5.39
CA TRP A 211 19.27 -29.71 -6.49
C TRP A 211 17.75 -29.60 -6.49
N ARG A 212 17.04 -30.69 -6.12
CA ARG A 212 15.58 -30.66 -5.95
C ARG A 212 15.16 -29.71 -4.83
N THR A 213 15.86 -29.72 -3.70
CA THR A 213 15.62 -28.78 -2.59
C THR A 213 15.90 -27.34 -2.98
N LEU A 214 17.00 -27.07 -3.71
CA LEU A 214 17.29 -25.74 -4.23
C LEU A 214 16.18 -25.23 -5.16
N GLY A 215 15.67 -26.09 -6.05
CA GLY A 215 14.55 -25.77 -6.93
C GLY A 215 13.25 -25.49 -6.16
N ALA A 216 12.96 -26.27 -5.12
CA ALA A 216 11.80 -26.03 -4.24
C ALA A 216 11.91 -24.69 -3.50
N ASN A 217 13.08 -24.39 -2.92
CA ASN A 217 13.34 -23.11 -2.26
C ASN A 217 13.22 -21.94 -3.24
N ALA A 218 13.75 -22.07 -4.46
CA ALA A 218 13.60 -21.05 -5.50
C ALA A 218 12.12 -20.80 -5.84
N LEU A 219 11.32 -21.86 -5.97
CA LEU A 219 9.88 -21.75 -6.23
C LEU A 219 9.15 -21.06 -5.08
N LEU A 220 9.50 -21.36 -3.82
CA LEU A 220 8.94 -20.70 -2.64
C LEU A 220 9.27 -19.21 -2.61
N PHE A 221 10.52 -18.82 -2.90
CA PHE A 221 10.91 -17.42 -2.95
C PHE A 221 10.24 -16.66 -4.10
N VAL A 222 10.09 -17.27 -5.28
CA VAL A 222 9.32 -16.68 -6.38
C VAL A 222 7.86 -16.51 -5.96
N GLY A 223 7.28 -17.53 -5.33
CA GLY A 223 5.91 -17.51 -4.83
C GLY A 223 5.64 -16.38 -3.83
N VAL A 224 6.48 -16.23 -2.80
CA VAL A 224 6.30 -15.16 -1.79
C VAL A 224 6.50 -13.76 -2.38
N ASN A 225 7.44 -13.60 -3.33
CA ASN A 225 7.66 -12.30 -3.97
C ASN A 225 6.48 -11.94 -4.88
N MET A 226 5.97 -12.89 -5.67
CA MET A 226 4.77 -12.69 -6.49
C MET A 226 3.55 -12.37 -5.64
N TYR A 227 3.32 -13.13 -4.57
CA TYR A 227 2.23 -12.89 -3.63
C TYR A 227 2.39 -11.53 -2.92
N GLY A 228 3.59 -11.19 -2.47
CA GLY A 228 3.89 -9.90 -1.83
C GLY A 228 3.62 -8.71 -2.75
N VAL A 229 4.03 -8.78 -4.01
CA VAL A 229 3.71 -7.77 -5.03
C VAL A 229 2.21 -7.71 -5.28
N PHE A 230 1.54 -8.86 -5.36
CA PHE A 230 0.09 -8.91 -5.55
C PHE A 230 -0.67 -8.24 -4.40
N VAL A 231 -0.34 -8.57 -3.14
CA VAL A 231 -0.91 -7.93 -1.95
C VAL A 231 -0.65 -6.43 -1.96
N ARG A 232 0.57 -6.00 -2.34
CA ARG A 232 0.91 -4.58 -2.47
C ARG A 232 -0.03 -3.87 -3.43
N ILE A 233 -0.21 -4.44 -4.63
CA ILE A 233 -1.09 -3.88 -5.66
C ILE A 233 -2.53 -3.86 -5.17
N LEU A 234 -3.00 -4.92 -4.50
CA LEU A 234 -4.35 -4.94 -3.95
C LEU A 234 -4.56 -3.86 -2.88
N THR A 235 -3.60 -3.66 -1.98
CA THR A 235 -3.65 -2.61 -0.96
C THR A 235 -3.65 -1.22 -1.59
N GLU A 236 -2.77 -0.96 -2.57
CA GLU A 236 -2.76 0.33 -3.28
C GLU A 236 -4.10 0.57 -4.02
N ARG A 237 -4.68 -0.49 -4.60
CA ARG A 237 -5.99 -0.41 -5.29
C ARG A 237 -7.14 -0.22 -4.31
N SER A 238 -7.12 -0.87 -3.14
CA SER A 238 -8.17 -0.73 -2.14
C SER A 238 -8.15 0.67 -1.52
N GLN A 239 -6.96 1.21 -1.24
CA GLN A 239 -6.78 2.60 -0.80
C GLN A 239 -7.35 3.60 -1.83
N ARG A 240 -7.04 3.42 -3.11
CA ARG A 240 -7.58 4.27 -4.20
C ARG A 240 -9.09 4.16 -4.34
N LYS A 241 -9.66 2.96 -4.24
CA LYS A 241 -11.12 2.77 -4.29
C LYS A 241 -11.82 3.42 -3.10
N ALA A 242 -11.28 3.26 -1.89
CA ALA A 242 -11.81 3.89 -0.69
C ALA A 242 -11.79 5.43 -0.82
N PHE A 243 -10.72 5.99 -1.39
CA PHE A 243 -10.65 7.43 -1.69
C PHE A 243 -11.74 7.89 -2.66
N LEU A 244 -11.93 7.17 -3.77
CA LEU A 244 -12.98 7.51 -4.76
C LEU A 244 -14.39 7.40 -4.16
N GLN A 245 -14.64 6.41 -3.31
CA GLN A 245 -15.92 6.27 -2.60
C GLN A 245 -16.15 7.41 -1.61
N ALA A 246 -15.11 7.81 -0.88
CA ALA A 246 -15.17 8.98 0.01
C ALA A 246 -15.49 10.26 -0.78
N ARG A 247 -14.89 10.43 -1.97
CA ARG A 247 -15.20 11.55 -2.87
C ARG A 247 -16.67 11.59 -3.26
N SER A 248 -17.20 10.48 -3.79
CA SER A 248 -18.60 10.40 -4.24
C SER A 248 -19.59 10.73 -3.11
N CYS A 249 -19.35 10.18 -1.92
CA CYS A 249 -20.19 10.43 -0.75
C CYS A 249 -20.28 11.92 -0.39
N ILE A 250 -19.19 12.66 -0.60
CA ILE A 250 -19.11 14.07 -0.23
C ILE A 250 -19.70 14.97 -1.31
N GLU A 251 -19.51 14.61 -2.57
CA GLU A 251 -20.20 15.26 -3.68
C GLU A 251 -21.72 15.13 -3.53
N ASP A 252 -22.21 13.94 -3.14
CA ASP A 252 -23.62 13.71 -2.85
C ASP A 252 -24.10 14.53 -1.65
N ARG A 253 -23.31 14.63 -0.57
CA ARG A 253 -23.62 15.46 0.60
C ARG A 253 -23.75 16.94 0.23
N LEU A 254 -22.78 17.49 -0.50
CA LEU A 254 -22.80 18.89 -0.93
C LEU A 254 -23.99 19.18 -1.84
N ARG A 255 -24.31 18.26 -2.77
CA ARG A 255 -25.49 18.38 -3.62
C ARG A 255 -26.78 18.37 -2.81
N LEU A 256 -26.88 17.52 -1.81
CA LEU A 256 -28.05 17.48 -0.91
C LEU A 256 -28.17 18.78 -0.09
N GLU A 257 -27.07 19.36 0.38
CA GLU A 257 -27.07 20.65 1.05
C GLU A 257 -27.54 21.78 0.12
N ASP A 258 -27.05 21.82 -1.12
CA ASP A 258 -27.49 22.77 -2.16
C ASP A 258 -28.99 22.62 -2.47
N GLU A 259 -29.48 21.38 -2.57
CA GLU A 259 -30.90 21.08 -2.80
C GLU A 259 -31.74 21.46 -1.57
N ASN A 260 -31.23 21.24 -0.35
CA ASN A 260 -31.87 21.66 0.89
C ASN A 260 -31.95 23.19 1.03
N GLU A 261 -30.88 23.94 0.73
CA GLU A 261 -30.91 25.40 0.72
C GLU A 261 -31.90 25.97 -0.31
N LYS A 262 -32.00 25.32 -1.48
CA LYS A 262 -33.00 25.67 -2.50
C LYS A 262 -34.42 25.39 -2.00
N GLN A 263 -34.64 24.28 -1.30
CA GLN A 263 -35.93 23.97 -0.67
C GLN A 263 -36.27 24.97 0.45
N GLU A 264 -35.31 25.36 1.29
CA GLU A 264 -35.51 26.38 2.34
C GLU A 264 -35.81 27.77 1.76
N ARG A 265 -35.14 28.19 0.68
CA ARG A 265 -35.45 29.44 -0.04
C ARG A 265 -36.84 29.42 -0.68
N LEU A 266 -37.22 28.30 -1.29
CA LEU A 266 -38.56 28.16 -1.88
C LEU A 266 -39.66 28.19 -0.82
N LEU A 267 -39.43 27.52 0.32
CA LEU A 267 -40.34 27.54 1.48
C LEU A 267 -40.50 28.94 2.07
N MET A 268 -39.41 29.72 2.15
CA MET A 268 -39.45 31.13 2.59
C MET A 268 -40.06 32.10 1.54
N SER A 269 -40.10 31.71 0.26
CA SER A 269 -40.69 32.53 -0.82
C SER A 269 -42.20 32.35 -0.99
N LEU A 270 -42.78 31.28 -0.43
CA LEU A 270 -44.19 30.91 -0.59
C LEU A 270 -45.04 30.97 0.69
N LEU A 271 -44.49 31.41 1.83
CA LEU A 271 -45.29 31.70 3.04
C LEU A 271 -44.73 32.91 3.84
N PRO A 272 -45.52 33.99 4.06
CA PRO A 272 -45.20 35.03 5.03
C PRO A 272 -45.00 34.42 6.44
N ARG A 273 -43.95 34.85 7.15
CA ARG A 273 -43.41 34.28 8.40
C ARG A 273 -44.39 34.02 9.56
N ASN A 274 -45.61 34.54 9.53
CA ASN A 274 -46.58 34.40 10.63
C ASN A 274 -47.54 33.21 10.49
N VAL A 275 -47.47 32.40 9.41
CA VAL A 275 -48.39 31.25 9.21
C VAL A 275 -47.66 29.90 9.05
N ALA A 276 -46.36 29.89 8.73
CA ALA A 276 -45.60 28.65 8.54
C ALA A 276 -45.32 27.86 9.85
N MET A 277 -45.38 28.53 11.01
CA MET A 277 -45.15 27.90 12.31
C MET A 277 -46.35 27.07 12.81
N GLU A 278 -47.57 27.39 12.37
CA GLU A 278 -48.78 26.64 12.78
C GLU A 278 -48.91 25.31 12.02
N MET A 279 -48.36 25.22 10.80
CA MET A 279 -48.43 24.02 9.96
C MET A 279 -47.38 22.95 10.29
N LYS A 280 -46.42 23.24 11.17
CA LYS A 280 -45.41 22.26 11.64
C LYS A 280 -45.96 21.34 12.75
N GLU A 281 -47.02 21.73 13.45
CA GLU A 281 -47.64 20.89 14.49
C GLU A 281 -48.68 19.89 13.94
N ASP A 282 -49.27 20.15 12.78
CA ASP A 282 -50.32 19.28 12.22
C ASP A 282 -49.79 18.04 11.46
N PHE A 283 -48.49 17.99 11.11
CA PHE A 283 -47.90 16.84 10.39
C PHE A 283 -47.52 15.66 11.30
N LEU A 284 -47.56 15.82 12.63
CA LEU A 284 -47.28 14.73 13.59
C LEU A 284 -48.52 13.90 13.95
N LYS A 285 -49.69 14.15 13.33
CA LYS A 285 -50.89 13.36 13.54
C LYS A 285 -51.27 12.58 12.25
N PRO A 286 -51.43 11.25 12.33
CA PRO A 286 -51.88 10.43 11.21
C PRO A 286 -53.32 10.79 10.78
N PRO A 287 -53.72 10.41 9.55
CA PRO A 287 -54.61 11.21 8.71
C PRO A 287 -56.08 11.00 9.06
N GLU A 288 -56.77 12.08 9.39
CA GLU A 288 -58.21 12.15 9.19
C GLU A 288 -58.55 13.56 8.72
N ARG A 289 -58.86 13.73 7.43
CA ARG A 289 -60.03 14.45 6.92
C ARG A 289 -59.94 14.73 5.42
N ILE A 290 -61.12 14.78 4.81
CA ILE A 290 -61.39 14.67 3.36
C ILE A 290 -61.45 16.06 2.67
N PHE A 291 -61.21 17.17 3.37
CA PHE A 291 -61.35 18.52 2.78
C PHE A 291 -60.05 19.33 2.84
N HIS A 292 -59.69 19.94 1.70
CA HIS A 292 -58.64 20.95 1.61
C HIS A 292 -59.11 22.26 2.27
N LYS A 293 -58.34 22.77 3.24
CA LYS A 293 -58.62 24.05 3.91
C LYS A 293 -58.14 25.22 3.04
N ILE A 294 -59.01 26.20 2.82
CA ILE A 294 -58.67 27.49 2.20
C ILE A 294 -58.85 28.57 3.26
N TYR A 295 -57.86 29.47 3.40
CA TYR A 295 -57.91 30.60 4.33
C TYR A 295 -58.21 31.88 3.54
N ILE A 296 -59.27 32.59 3.92
CA ILE A 296 -59.65 33.89 3.36
C ILE A 296 -59.72 34.86 4.53
N GLN A 297 -58.96 35.96 4.47
CA GLN A 297 -59.12 37.09 5.39
C GLN A 297 -59.77 38.25 4.66
N ARG A 298 -60.80 38.82 5.28
CA ARG A 298 -61.46 40.04 4.81
C ARG A 298 -60.75 41.23 5.44
N HIS A 299 -60.39 42.21 4.60
CA HIS A 299 -59.79 43.45 5.04
C HIS A 299 -60.88 44.52 5.08
N ASP A 300 -61.09 45.13 6.24
CA ASP A 300 -61.96 46.30 6.38
C ASP A 300 -61.05 47.54 6.44
N ASN A 301 -61.40 48.52 5.59
CA ASN A 301 -60.63 49.74 5.32
C ASN A 301 -60.88 50.83 6.37
#